data_AF-A0A6N9JZZ1-F1
#
_entry.id   AF-A0A6N9JZZ1-F1
#
_cell.length_a   1.000
_cell.length_b   1.000
_cell.length_c   1.000
_cell.angle_alpha   90.00
_cell.angle_beta   90.00
_cell.angle_gamma   90.00
#
_symmetry.space_group_name_H-M   'P 1'
#
loop_
_entity.id
_entity.type
_entity.pdbx_description
1 polymer ?
#
loop_
_entity_poly.entity_id
_entity_poly.type
_entity_poly.pdbx_seq_one_letter_code
_entity_poly.pdbx_strand_id
1 'polypeptide(L)' 'MVRGLIKKYNKYHTDKLPNITPHSFRHTYCTNMANRGMNPNTLQYLMGHANITMTLGYYAHGTFQSAKAELERLAC' A
#
# COMPACT_ATOMS: atom_id res chain seq x y z
N MET A 1 -12.98 -8.36 -15.53
CA MET A 1 -11.96 -7.31 -15.78
C MET A 1 -10.55 -7.73 -15.36
N VAL A 2 -10.20 -7.88 -14.08
CA VAL A 2 -8.82 -8.31 -13.68
C VAL A 2 -8.63 -9.83 -13.63
N ARG A 3 -9.57 -10.57 -13.01
CA ARG A 3 -9.50 -12.04 -12.91
C ARG A 3 -9.40 -12.76 -14.26
N GLY A 4 -10.08 -12.22 -15.28
CA GLY A 4 -10.03 -12.78 -16.65
C GLY A 4 -8.66 -12.62 -17.29
N LEU A 5 -7.96 -11.52 -17.04
CA LEU A 5 -6.60 -11.27 -17.51
C LEU A 5 -5.61 -12.21 -16.84
N ILE A 6 -5.73 -12.40 -15.52
CA ILE A 6 -4.90 -13.35 -14.76
C ILE A 6 -5.11 -14.78 -15.27
N LYS A 7 -6.37 -15.18 -15.50
CA LYS A 7 -6.69 -16.50 -16.06
C LYS A 7 -6.10 -16.69 -17.46
N LYS A 8 -6.13 -15.66 -18.31
CA LYS A 8 -5.50 -15.68 -19.63
C LYS A 8 -3.98 -15.80 -19.52
N TYR A 9 -3.35 -15.01 -18.66
CA TYR A 9 -1.90 -15.04 -18.44
C TYR A 9 -1.44 -16.42 -17.94
N ASN A 10 -2.08 -16.94 -16.88
CA ASN A 10 -1.76 -18.23 -16.27
C ASN A 10 -2.03 -19.44 -17.18
N LYS A 11 -2.76 -19.25 -18.30
CA LYS A 11 -2.97 -20.28 -19.31
C LYS A 11 -1.76 -20.46 -20.23
N TYR A 12 -1.02 -19.37 -20.51
CA TYR A 12 0.05 -19.34 -21.51
C TYR A 12 1.45 -19.21 -20.90
N HIS A 13 1.56 -19.04 -19.58
CA HIS A 13 2.84 -18.89 -18.88
C HIS A 13 2.99 -19.98 -17.81
N THR A 14 4.20 -20.56 -17.72
CA THR A 14 4.58 -21.50 -16.65
C THR A 14 4.62 -20.83 -15.28
N ASP A 15 5.08 -19.57 -15.24
CA ASP A 15 5.08 -18.75 -14.03
C ASP A 15 3.69 -18.17 -13.79
N LYS A 16 2.99 -18.71 -12.79
CA LYS A 16 1.63 -18.26 -12.47
C LYS A 16 1.66 -16.94 -11.70
N LEU A 17 0.84 -15.99 -12.12
CA LEU A 17 0.59 -14.79 -11.34
C LEU A 17 -0.15 -15.15 -10.04
N PRO A 18 0.19 -14.46 -8.93
CA PRO A 18 -0.52 -14.61 -7.67
C PRO A 18 -1.96 -14.11 -7.79
N ASN A 19 -2.76 -14.40 -6.77
CA ASN A 19 -4.15 -13.96 -6.73
C ASN A 19 -4.24 -12.44 -6.52
N ILE A 20 -4.34 -11.70 -7.62
CA ILE A 20 -4.46 -10.24 -7.62
C ILE A 20 -5.92 -9.86 -7.83
N THR A 21 -6.42 -8.98 -6.97
CA THR A 21 -7.77 -8.42 -7.05
C THR A 21 -7.69 -6.90 -7.22
N PRO A 22 -8.77 -6.22 -7.66
CA PRO A 22 -8.82 -4.76 -7.65
C PRO A 22 -8.47 -4.16 -6.27
N HIS A 23 -8.84 -4.86 -5.20
CA HIS A 23 -8.52 -4.45 -3.83
C HIS A 23 -7.02 -4.53 -3.52
N SER A 24 -6.30 -5.47 -4.13
CA SER A 24 -4.84 -5.57 -4.01
C SER A 24 -4.15 -4.30 -4.49
N PHE A 25 -4.58 -3.69 -5.59
CA PHE A 25 -4.02 -2.42 -6.07
C PHE A 25 -4.28 -1.26 -5.12
N ARG A 26 -5.46 -1.24 -4.49
CA ARG A 26 -5.82 -0.24 -3.47
C ARG A 26 -4.89 -0.35 -2.25
N HIS A 27 -4.56 -1.56 -1.81
CA HIS A 27 -3.57 -1.77 -0.76
C HIS A 27 -2.16 -1.34 -1.19
N THR A 28 -1.71 -1.70 -2.40
CA THR A 28 -0.41 -1.27 -2.91
C THR A 28 -0.27 0.25 -2.95
N TYR A 29 -1.32 0.96 -3.38
CA TYR A 29 -1.34 2.42 -3.34
C TYR A 29 -1.18 2.94 -1.90
N CYS A 30 -1.96 2.41 -0.96
CA CYS A 30 -1.90 2.82 0.45
C CYS A 30 -0.49 2.64 1.04
N THR A 31 0.11 1.46 0.86
CA THR A 31 1.45 1.16 1.34
C THR A 31 2.51 2.08 0.72
N ASN A 32 2.44 2.33 -0.59
CA ASN A 32 3.41 3.18 -1.26
C ASN A 32 3.34 4.64 -0.79
N MET A 33 2.14 5.17 -0.58
CA MET A 33 1.97 6.54 -0.08
C MET A 33 2.37 6.67 1.39
N ALA A 34 2.07 5.65 2.21
CA ALA A 34 2.54 5.59 3.59
C ALA A 34 4.08 5.56 3.67
N ASN A 35 4.74 4.73 2.85
CA ASN A 35 6.20 4.65 2.77
C ASN A 35 6.85 5.95 2.27
N ARG A 36 6.11 6.81 1.55
CA ARG A 36 6.55 8.13 1.11
C ARG A 36 6.32 9.22 2.17
N GLY A 37 5.89 8.86 3.37
CA GLY A 37 5.67 9.81 4.47
C GLY A 37 4.42 10.67 4.28
N MET A 38 3.42 10.22 3.51
CA MET A 38 2.15 10.92 3.41
C MET A 38 1.50 11.09 4.80
N ASN A 39 0.72 12.14 4.98
CA ASN A 39 -0.06 12.28 6.21
C ASN A 39 -1.15 11.19 6.27
N PRO A 40 -1.27 10.43 7.37
CA PRO A 40 -2.27 9.36 7.51
C PRO A 40 -3.73 9.82 7.33
N ASN A 41 -4.08 11.05 7.75
CA ASN A 41 -5.43 11.60 7.58
C ASN A 41 -5.74 11.91 6.12
N THR A 42 -4.76 12.47 5.39
CA THR A 42 -4.88 12.72 3.96
C THR A 42 -5.01 11.40 3.20
N LEU A 43 -4.18 10.40 3.56
CA LEU A 43 -4.26 9.08 2.94
C LEU A 43 -5.60 8.39 3.25
N GLN A 44 -6.11 8.51 4.47
CA GLN A 44 -7.42 7.98 4.85
C GLN A 44 -8.54 8.57 3.99
N TYR A 45 -8.53 9.89 3.78
CA TYR A 45 -9.51 10.58 2.95
C TYR A 45 -9.44 10.11 1.48
N LEU A 46 -8.25 10.06 0.90
CA LEU A 46 -8.03 9.58 -0.48
C LEU A 46 -8.44 8.12 -0.66
N MET A 47 -8.22 7.30 0.37
CA MET A 47 -8.64 5.90 0.36
C MET A 47 -10.15 5.75 0.54
N GLY A 48 -10.83 6.72 1.17
CA GLY A 48 -12.24 6.60 1.56
C GLY A 48 -12.45 5.60 2.70
N HIS A 49 -11.50 5.50 3.64
CA HIS A 49 -11.64 4.63 4.81
C HIS A 49 -12.51 5.29 5.89
N ALA A 50 -13.62 4.65 6.24
CA ALA A 50 -14.48 5.08 7.35
C ALA A 50 -13.77 5.02 8.72
N ASN A 51 -12.77 4.15 8.87
CA ASN A 51 -11.98 4.01 10.10
C ASN A 51 -10.48 4.13 9.79
N ILE A 52 -9.79 4.99 10.55
CA ILE A 52 -8.37 5.26 10.41
C ILE A 52 -7.47 4.06 10.71
N THR A 53 -7.94 3.10 11.51
CA THR A 53 -7.21 1.85 11.83
C THR A 53 -6.87 1.07 10.57
N MET A 54 -7.73 1.10 9.52
CA MET A 54 -7.42 0.47 8.24
C MET A 54 -6.23 1.14 7.54
N THR A 55 -6.09 2.46 7.64
CA THR A 55 -4.97 3.19 7.04
C THR A 55 -3.70 3.06 7.87
N LEU A 56 -3.80 3.18 9.20
CA LEU A 56 -2.66 3.10 10.14
C LEU A 56 -2.03 1.72 10.17
N GLY A 57 -2.78 0.64 9.92
CA GLY A 57 -2.23 -0.70 9.77
C GLY A 57 -1.14 -0.79 8.69
N TYR A 58 -1.18 0.08 7.67
CA TYR A 58 -0.14 0.15 6.62
C TYR A 58 1.06 1.04 7.02
N TYR A 59 0.90 1.97 7.97
CA TYR A 59 2.00 2.74 8.56
C TYR A 59 2.74 1.96 9.64
N ALA A 60 2.11 0.96 10.25
CA ALA A 60 2.66 0.20 11.37
C ALA A 60 3.94 -0.60 11.05
N HIS A 61 4.38 -0.62 9.78
CA HIS A 61 5.73 -1.06 9.41
C HIS A 61 6.78 0.07 9.54
N GLY A 62 6.54 1.05 10.40
CA GLY A 62 7.53 2.06 10.78
C GLY A 62 8.67 1.38 11.55
N THR A 63 9.83 1.25 10.92
CA THR A 63 11.03 0.75 11.60
C THR A 63 11.69 1.86 12.41
N PHE A 64 12.53 1.49 13.38
CA PHE A 64 13.35 2.47 14.11
C PHE A 64 14.18 3.35 13.16
N GLN A 65 14.69 2.79 12.06
CA GLN A 65 15.40 3.57 11.05
C GLN A 65 14.52 4.63 10.40
N SER A 66 13.25 4.32 10.10
CA SER A 66 12.31 5.27 9.50
C SER A 66 12.00 6.44 10.44
N ALA A 67 11.85 6.16 11.75
CA ALA A 67 11.62 7.19 12.76
C ALA A 67 12.85 8.10 12.95
N LYS A 68 14.06 7.53 12.97
CA LYS A 68 15.31 8.29 13.05
C LYS A 68 15.49 9.21 11.84
N ALA A 69 15.26 8.70 10.63
CA ALA A 69 15.38 9.47 9.40
C ALA A 69 14.39 10.64 9.36
N GLU A 70 13.15 10.45 9.83
CA GLU A 70 12.17 11.54 9.89
C GLU A 70 12.54 12.60 10.94
N LEU A 71 13.06 12.19 12.10
CA LEU A 71 13.56 13.12 13.11
C LEU A 71 14.74 13.94 12.59
N GLU A 72 15.68 13.30 11.89
CA GLU A 72 16.82 13.96 11.24
C GLU A 72 16.36 14.94 10.15
N ARG A 73 15.33 14.58 9.37
CA ARG A 73 14.73 15.46 8.34
C ARG A 73 14.11 16.72 8.94
N LEU A 74 13.49 16.62 10.12
CA LEU A 74 12.83 17.73 10.80
C LEU A 74 13.80 18.59 11.63
N ALA A 75 14.98 18.06 11.96
CA ALA A 75 15.99 18.75 12.77
C ALA A 75 16.90 19.69 11.97
N CYS A 76 16.77 19.71 10.63
CA CYS A 76 17.47 20.61 9.73
C CYS A 76 16.54 21.72 9.23
#